data_AF-A0A961UUQ5-F1
#
_entry.id   AF-A0A961UUQ5-F1
#
_cell.length_a   1.000
_cell.length_b   1.000
_cell.length_c   1.000
_cell.angle_alpha   90.00
_cell.angle_beta   90.00
_cell.angle_gamma   90.00
#
_symmetry.space_group_name_H-M   'P 1'
#
loop_
_entity.id
_entity.type
_entity.pdbx_description
1 polymer ?
#
loop_
_entity_poly.entity_id
_entity_poly.type
_entity_poly.pdbx_seq_one_letter_code
_entity_poly.pdbx_strand_id
1 'polypeptide(L)'
;MARPPKSKSGSKPRPSRPKSGKPTPPPQETAAGTPATRGFAEMPQAAFDAGTEQPARAVLSSLPALRGVGAPTPPMGGGSLSDSLNAILSKPHERTDRAKEIIARQPMIAAHPLVSGEMPMFMPHRPERPEKSEGGVSFKLVSDYSPKGDQPQAIKELVEGVSEHEKSQVLLGVTGSGKTFTMAHVIA
;
A
#
# COMPACT_ATOMS: atom_id res chain seq x y z
N MET A 1 -0.40 64.30 4.60
CA MET A 1 0.36 63.25 5.31
C MET A 1 0.57 62.08 4.35
N ALA A 2 1.78 61.92 3.82
CA ALA A 2 2.13 60.92 2.81
C ALA A 2 2.50 59.58 3.48
N ARG A 3 1.99 58.46 2.95
CA ARG A 3 2.35 57.10 3.37
C ARG A 3 3.76 56.74 2.89
N PRO A 4 4.60 56.05 3.70
CA PRO A 4 5.96 55.68 3.27
C PRO A 4 5.92 54.49 2.28
N PRO A 5 6.92 54.35 1.39
CA PRO A 5 6.96 53.27 0.41
C PRO A 5 7.36 51.93 1.05
N LYS A 6 6.70 50.85 0.63
CA LYS A 6 6.98 49.47 1.07
C LYS A 6 8.35 49.01 0.54
N SER A 7 9.21 48.53 1.45
CA SER A 7 10.50 47.92 1.14
C SER A 7 10.34 46.60 0.36
N LYS A 8 11.02 46.46 -0.78
CA LYS A 8 11.13 45.19 -1.52
C LYS A 8 12.03 44.24 -0.75
N SER A 9 11.47 43.18 -0.16
CA SER A 9 12.25 42.09 0.44
C SER A 9 12.84 41.23 -0.68
N GLY A 10 14.16 41.33 -0.91
CA GLY A 10 14.87 40.44 -1.82
C GLY A 10 14.81 38.98 -1.34
N SER A 11 14.40 38.06 -2.22
CA SER A 11 14.48 36.63 -1.96
C SER A 11 15.94 36.20 -1.96
N LYS A 12 16.42 35.65 -0.85
CA LYS A 12 17.75 35.02 -0.79
C LYS A 12 17.75 33.77 -1.69
N PRO A 13 18.72 33.58 -2.59
CA PRO A 13 18.81 32.37 -3.40
C PRO A 13 19.12 31.15 -2.52
N ARG A 14 18.45 30.01 -2.80
CA ARG A 14 18.69 28.74 -2.12
C ARG A 14 20.13 28.25 -2.40
N PRO A 15 20.83 27.68 -1.40
CA PRO A 15 22.14 27.08 -1.65
C PRO A 15 22.03 25.87 -2.59
N SER A 16 22.96 25.77 -3.54
CA SER A 16 23.06 24.66 -4.48
C SER A 16 23.41 23.35 -3.78
N ARG A 17 22.64 22.30 -4.02
CA ARG A 17 22.93 20.93 -3.58
C ARG A 17 24.17 20.40 -4.33
N PRO A 18 25.18 19.83 -3.65
CA PRO A 18 26.30 19.19 -4.35
C PRO A 18 25.81 17.96 -5.13
N LYS A 19 26.41 17.74 -6.31
CA LYS A 19 26.14 16.59 -7.19
C LYS A 19 26.35 15.29 -6.40
N SER A 20 25.33 14.42 -6.40
CA SER A 20 25.43 13.07 -5.84
C SER A 20 26.62 12.35 -6.45
N GLY A 21 27.58 11.93 -5.62
CA GLY A 21 28.62 11.00 -6.03
C GLY A 21 27.98 9.71 -6.57
N LYS A 22 28.64 9.09 -7.56
CA LYS A 22 28.20 7.81 -8.12
C LYS A 22 28.16 6.76 -7.00
N PRO A 23 27.11 5.91 -6.94
CA PRO A 23 27.06 4.83 -5.95
C PRO A 23 28.20 3.83 -6.18
N THR A 24 28.79 3.36 -5.09
CA THR A 24 29.87 2.35 -5.08
C THR A 24 29.38 1.08 -5.78
N PRO A 25 30.19 0.43 -6.64
CA PRO A 25 29.79 -0.84 -7.25
C PRO A 25 29.60 -1.92 -6.17
N PRO A 26 28.64 -2.84 -6.36
CA PRO A 26 28.43 -3.95 -5.43
C PRO A 26 29.70 -4.83 -5.36
N PRO A 27 29.95 -5.48 -4.21
CA PRO A 27 31.09 -6.38 -4.05
C PRO A 27 31.00 -7.54 -5.05
N GLN A 28 32.15 -7.96 -5.57
CA GLN A 28 32.27 -9.08 -6.52
C GLN A 28 31.73 -10.37 -5.89
N GLU A 29 30.93 -11.10 -6.67
CA GLU A 29 30.28 -12.34 -6.27
C GLU A 29 31.31 -13.35 -5.73
N THR A 30 31.15 -13.71 -4.45
CA THR A 30 31.89 -14.81 -3.83
C THR A 30 31.53 -16.11 -4.56
N ALA A 31 32.54 -16.94 -4.82
CA ALA A 31 32.50 -18.20 -5.57
C ALA A 31 31.60 -19.30 -4.94
N ALA A 32 30.30 -19.06 -4.84
CA ALA A 32 29.29 -20.09 -4.64
C ALA A 32 28.75 -20.48 -6.01
N GLY A 33 29.30 -21.57 -6.56
CA GLY A 33 28.95 -22.07 -7.89
C GLY A 33 27.45 -22.25 -8.08
N THR A 34 26.88 -21.47 -8.99
CA THR A 34 25.54 -21.71 -9.51
C THR A 34 25.60 -22.97 -10.40
N PRO A 35 24.76 -23.99 -10.20
CA PRO A 35 24.72 -25.09 -11.14
C PRO A 35 24.25 -24.56 -12.49
N ALA A 36 25.14 -24.60 -13.48
CA ALA A 36 24.81 -24.33 -14.86
C ALA A 36 23.83 -25.41 -15.35
N THR A 37 22.57 -25.04 -15.62
CA THR A 37 21.76 -25.77 -16.61
C THR A 37 20.48 -25.03 -16.98
N ARG A 38 20.35 -24.81 -18.30
CA ARG A 38 19.18 -24.38 -19.10
C ARG A 38 18.73 -22.94 -18.97
N GLY A 39 18.83 -22.24 -20.10
CA GLY A 39 18.37 -20.88 -20.31
C GLY A 39 16.87 -20.69 -20.05
N PHE A 40 16.50 -19.42 -19.96
CA PHE A 40 15.13 -18.90 -19.81
C PHE A 40 14.25 -19.26 -21.00
N ALA A 41 13.93 -20.55 -21.15
CA ALA A 41 12.85 -21.01 -21.98
C ALA A 41 11.58 -21.13 -21.13
N GLU A 42 10.50 -20.61 -21.67
CA GLU A 42 9.14 -20.59 -21.14
C GLU A 42 8.73 -21.98 -20.60
N MET A 43 8.47 -22.09 -19.31
CA MET A 43 7.79 -23.28 -18.78
C MET A 43 6.35 -23.24 -19.26
N PRO A 44 5.80 -24.33 -19.84
CA PRO A 44 4.38 -24.36 -20.20
C PRO A 44 3.54 -24.17 -18.93
N GLN A 45 2.71 -23.14 -18.92
CA GLN A 45 1.71 -22.96 -17.87
C GLN A 45 0.73 -24.13 -17.92
N ALA A 46 0.59 -24.84 -16.80
CA ALA A 46 -0.44 -25.86 -16.66
C ALA A 46 -1.82 -25.21 -16.84
N ALA A 47 -2.70 -25.89 -17.58
CA ALA A 47 -4.06 -25.42 -17.79
C ALA A 47 -4.80 -25.30 -16.45
N PHE A 48 -5.48 -24.16 -16.26
CA PHE A 48 -6.36 -23.95 -15.13
C PHE A 48 -7.62 -24.81 -15.32
N ASP A 49 -7.79 -25.83 -14.49
CA ASP A 49 -8.97 -26.69 -14.50
C ASP A 49 -10.02 -26.12 -13.55
N ALA A 50 -11.16 -25.67 -14.10
CA ALA A 50 -12.28 -25.13 -13.34
C ALA A 50 -13.19 -26.26 -12.80
N GLY A 51 -12.57 -27.31 -12.25
CA GLY A 51 -13.23 -28.47 -11.68
C GLY A 51 -13.51 -28.26 -10.19
N THR A 52 -14.80 -28.29 -9.84
CA THR A 52 -15.42 -28.45 -8.50
C THR A 52 -14.48 -28.65 -7.31
N GLU A 53 -14.61 -27.74 -6.35
CA GLU A 53 -13.88 -27.68 -5.08
C GLU A 53 -13.52 -29.04 -4.48
N GLN A 54 -12.25 -29.40 -4.57
CA GLN A 54 -11.67 -30.37 -3.64
C GLN A 54 -11.46 -29.68 -2.30
N PRO A 55 -12.05 -30.18 -1.19
CA PRO A 55 -11.84 -29.55 0.10
C PRO A 55 -10.37 -29.72 0.48
N ALA A 56 -9.72 -28.59 0.82
CA ALA A 56 -8.34 -28.47 1.29
C ALA A 56 -7.97 -29.35 2.52
N ARG A 57 -8.91 -30.16 3.01
CA ARG A 57 -8.74 -31.12 4.11
C ARG A 57 -7.77 -32.26 3.81
N ALA A 58 -7.68 -32.74 2.56
CA ALA A 58 -6.90 -33.94 2.25
C ALA A 58 -5.38 -33.71 2.21
N VAL A 59 -4.93 -32.46 1.98
CA VAL A 59 -3.49 -32.12 1.94
C VAL A 59 -2.96 -31.80 3.34
N LEU A 60 -3.82 -31.38 4.26
CA LEU A 60 -3.43 -31.05 5.63
C LEU A 60 -3.17 -32.30 6.51
N SER A 61 -3.64 -33.48 6.12
CA SER A 61 -3.46 -34.73 6.88
C SER A 61 -2.12 -35.42 6.65
N SER A 62 -1.28 -34.97 5.71
CA SER A 62 0.00 -35.59 5.37
C SER A 62 1.22 -34.86 5.96
N LEU A 63 1.03 -33.73 6.66
CA LEU A 63 2.12 -32.98 7.28
C LEU A 63 2.50 -33.62 8.64
N PRO A 64 3.73 -34.15 8.81
CA PRO A 64 4.16 -34.85 10.03
C PRO A 64 4.12 -33.96 11.28
N ALA A 65 4.23 -32.64 11.12
CA ALA A 65 4.26 -31.67 12.21
C ALA A 65 2.92 -31.54 12.98
N LEU A 66 1.83 -32.07 12.45
CA LEU A 66 0.49 -32.00 13.05
C LEU A 66 0.05 -33.28 13.78
N ARG A 67 0.94 -34.28 13.91
CA ARG A 67 0.63 -35.57 14.56
C ARG A 67 0.87 -35.55 16.08
N GLY A 68 1.46 -34.48 16.62
CA GLY A 68 1.69 -34.30 18.06
C GLY A 68 0.52 -33.61 18.73
N VAL A 69 -0.21 -34.36 19.57
CA VAL A 69 -1.13 -33.91 20.63
C VAL A 69 -2.05 -32.77 20.20
N GLY A 70 -3.27 -33.14 19.79
CA GLY A 70 -4.34 -32.20 19.50
C GLY A 70 -4.37 -31.09 20.54
N ALA A 71 -4.36 -29.84 20.06
CA ALA A 71 -4.60 -28.69 20.90
C ALA A 71 -5.83 -29.01 21.77
N PRO A 72 -5.77 -28.80 23.10
CA PRO A 72 -6.90 -29.11 23.95
C PRO A 72 -8.11 -28.36 23.40
N THR A 73 -9.06 -29.10 22.83
CA THR A 73 -10.36 -28.55 22.48
C THR A 73 -10.93 -28.04 23.79
N PRO A 74 -11.23 -26.73 23.91
CA PRO A 74 -11.77 -26.21 25.14
C PRO A 74 -13.07 -26.95 25.47
N PRO A 75 -13.33 -27.26 26.75
CA PRO A 75 -14.55 -27.92 27.15
C PRO A 75 -15.74 -27.12 26.62
N MET A 76 -16.62 -27.80 25.89
CA MET A 76 -17.90 -27.27 25.41
C MET A 76 -18.65 -26.68 26.61
N GLY A 77 -18.58 -25.36 26.77
CA GLY A 77 -19.10 -24.63 27.93
C GLY A 77 -18.30 -23.39 28.35
N GLY A 78 -17.07 -23.21 27.85
CA GLY A 78 -16.29 -21.99 28.07
C GLY A 78 -15.93 -21.32 26.75
N GLY A 79 -16.41 -20.10 26.51
CA GLY A 79 -15.95 -19.29 25.37
C GLY A 79 -14.42 -19.18 25.34
N SER A 80 -13.85 -19.02 24.16
CA SER A 80 -12.40 -18.91 24.01
C SER A 80 -11.85 -17.72 24.82
N LEU A 81 -10.56 -17.75 25.17
CA LEU A 81 -9.90 -16.61 25.81
C LEU A 81 -10.12 -15.33 24.98
N SER A 82 -10.06 -15.44 23.66
CA SER A 82 -10.35 -14.36 22.72
C SER A 82 -11.77 -13.81 22.87
N ASP A 83 -12.78 -14.68 23.04
CA ASP A 83 -14.16 -14.25 23.26
C ASP A 83 -14.32 -13.49 24.57
N SER A 84 -13.61 -13.94 25.62
CA SER A 84 -13.61 -13.26 26.92
C SER A 84 -12.93 -11.89 26.83
N LEU A 85 -11.81 -11.78 26.11
CA LEU A 85 -11.11 -10.52 25.87
C LEU A 85 -11.98 -9.55 25.04
N ASN A 86 -12.62 -10.03 23.98
CA ASN A 86 -13.54 -9.24 23.17
C ASN A 86 -14.75 -8.76 23.97
N ALA A 87 -15.29 -9.60 24.87
CA ALA A 87 -16.41 -9.23 25.74
C ALA A 87 -16.04 -8.17 26.78
N ILE A 88 -14.77 -8.09 27.20
CA ILE A 88 -14.25 -7.03 28.10
C ILE A 88 -14.01 -5.74 27.32
N LEU A 89 -13.49 -5.83 26.10
CA LEU A 89 -13.18 -4.69 25.24
C LEU A 89 -14.39 -4.09 24.51
N SER A 90 -15.58 -4.73 24.59
CA SER A 90 -16.81 -4.13 24.06
C SER A 90 -17.20 -2.87 24.83
N LYS A 91 -18.07 -2.05 24.23
CA LYS A 91 -18.52 -0.79 24.84
C LYS A 91 -19.06 -1.05 26.25
N PRO A 92 -18.83 -0.16 27.23
CA PRO A 92 -19.21 -0.41 28.63
C PRO A 92 -20.65 -0.87 28.87
N HIS A 93 -21.60 -0.37 28.06
CA HIS A 93 -23.03 -0.71 28.15
C HIS A 93 -23.43 -1.98 27.36
N GLU A 94 -22.59 -2.48 26.45
CA GLU A 94 -22.83 -3.68 25.61
C GLU A 94 -22.16 -4.94 26.19
N ARG A 95 -21.60 -4.86 27.41
CA ARG A 95 -20.88 -5.97 28.06
C ARG A 95 -21.83 -7.04 28.57
N THR A 96 -21.46 -8.30 28.34
CA THR A 96 -22.13 -9.47 28.92
C THR A 96 -21.94 -9.49 30.43
N ASP A 97 -22.85 -10.16 31.15
CA ASP A 97 -22.78 -10.22 32.62
C ASP A 97 -21.50 -10.90 33.12
N ARG A 98 -21.00 -11.88 32.36
CA ARG A 98 -19.70 -12.52 32.60
C ARG A 98 -18.54 -11.53 32.47
N ALA A 99 -18.56 -10.62 31.50
CA ALA A 99 -17.54 -9.59 31.37
C ALA A 99 -17.59 -8.58 32.51
N LYS A 100 -18.78 -8.18 32.97
CA LYS A 100 -18.96 -7.32 34.14
C LYS A 100 -18.42 -7.97 35.42
N GLU A 101 -18.67 -9.27 35.60
CA GLU A 101 -18.16 -10.03 36.74
C GLU A 101 -16.61 -10.12 36.75
N ILE A 102 -15.99 -10.35 35.59
CA ILE A 102 -14.53 -10.39 35.46
C ILE A 102 -13.91 -9.03 35.79
N ILE A 103 -14.51 -7.95 35.30
CA ILE A 103 -14.08 -6.57 35.58
C ILE A 103 -14.22 -6.24 37.07
N ALA A 104 -15.32 -6.67 37.72
CA ALA A 104 -15.54 -6.45 39.15
C ALA A 104 -14.53 -7.19 40.04
N ARG A 105 -14.05 -8.36 39.59
CA ARG A 105 -13.03 -9.14 40.30
C ARG A 105 -11.60 -8.60 40.12
N GLN A 106 -11.36 -7.74 39.13
CA GLN A 106 -10.03 -7.24 38.76
C GLN A 106 -10.00 -5.72 38.63
N PRO A 107 -9.86 -4.98 39.76
CA PRO A 107 -9.93 -3.52 39.77
C PRO A 107 -8.85 -2.85 38.91
N MET A 108 -7.68 -3.49 38.74
CA MET A 108 -6.62 -3.00 37.87
C MET A 108 -7.00 -3.00 36.37
N ILE A 109 -7.82 -3.96 35.94
CA ILE A 109 -8.31 -4.03 34.55
C ILE A 109 -9.47 -3.06 34.36
N ALA A 110 -10.33 -2.90 35.37
CA ALA A 110 -11.46 -1.97 35.34
C ALA A 110 -11.02 -0.52 35.10
N ALA A 111 -9.90 -0.10 35.69
CA ALA A 111 -9.32 1.23 35.55
C ALA A 111 -8.55 1.44 34.23
N HIS A 112 -8.39 0.40 33.41
CA HIS A 112 -7.63 0.53 32.17
C HIS A 112 -8.42 1.36 31.13
N PRO A 113 -7.83 2.35 30.44
CA PRO A 113 -8.55 3.23 29.51
C PRO A 113 -9.36 2.51 28.42
N LEU A 114 -8.84 1.37 27.92
CA LEU A 114 -9.53 0.51 26.94
C LEU A 114 -10.80 -0.17 27.50
N VAL A 115 -10.89 -0.31 28.82
CA VAL A 115 -11.98 -1.00 29.53
C VAL A 115 -12.89 0.00 30.25
N SER A 116 -12.40 1.12 30.78
CA SER A 116 -13.25 2.15 31.39
C SER A 116 -14.14 2.86 30.35
N GLY A 117 -13.76 2.83 29.07
CA GLY A 117 -14.44 3.56 28.01
C GLY A 117 -14.07 5.05 27.97
N GLU A 118 -13.04 5.44 28.73
CA GLU A 118 -12.51 6.81 28.78
C GLU A 118 -11.54 7.12 27.63
N MET A 119 -11.20 6.12 26.80
CA MET A 119 -10.42 6.36 25.59
C MET A 119 -11.22 7.27 24.64
N PRO A 120 -10.67 8.43 24.23
CA PRO A 120 -11.29 9.21 23.18
C PRO A 120 -11.39 8.35 21.92
N MET A 121 -12.56 8.38 21.27
CA MET A 121 -12.80 7.68 20.01
C MET A 121 -11.67 8.02 19.04
N PHE A 122 -10.90 7.03 18.61
CA PHE A 122 -9.82 7.25 17.66
C PHE A 122 -10.43 7.74 16.34
N MET A 123 -10.42 9.06 16.16
CA MET A 123 -10.78 9.71 14.92
C MET A 123 -9.47 10.03 14.21
N PRO A 124 -9.07 9.26 13.18
CA PRO A 124 -7.89 9.62 12.41
C PRO A 124 -8.13 11.02 11.83
N HIS A 125 -7.29 11.98 12.21
CA HIS A 125 -7.37 13.35 11.74
C HIS A 125 -7.18 13.36 10.22
N ARG A 126 -8.28 13.45 9.47
CA ARG A 126 -8.25 13.69 8.04
C ARG A 126 -8.12 15.20 7.85
N PRO A 127 -6.94 15.73 7.49
CA PRO A 127 -6.82 17.15 7.17
C PRO A 127 -7.78 17.51 6.04
N GLU A 128 -8.26 18.76 6.03
CA GLU A 128 -9.06 19.26 4.91
C GLU A 128 -8.26 19.15 3.62
N ARG A 129 -8.88 18.54 2.60
CA ARG A 129 -8.24 18.41 1.30
C ARG A 129 -8.04 19.82 0.77
N PRO A 130 -6.82 20.21 0.37
CA PRO A 130 -6.61 21.51 -0.27
C PRO A 130 -7.55 21.62 -1.48
N GLU A 131 -8.06 22.83 -1.74
CA GLU A 131 -8.85 23.08 -2.93
C GLU A 131 -8.08 22.57 -4.16
N LYS A 132 -8.80 21.91 -5.07
CA LYS A 132 -8.20 21.42 -6.31
C LYS A 132 -7.55 22.62 -6.98
N SER A 133 -6.30 22.48 -7.38
CA SER A 133 -5.65 23.50 -8.21
C SER A 133 -6.33 23.48 -9.58
N GLU A 134 -7.43 24.22 -9.72
CA GLU A 134 -8.21 24.29 -10.97
C GLU A 134 -7.44 24.96 -12.12
N GLY A 135 -6.21 25.39 -11.86
CA GLY A 135 -5.32 25.98 -12.84
C GLY A 135 -4.42 26.98 -12.14
N GLY A 136 -3.12 26.76 -12.19
CA GLY A 136 -2.18 27.74 -11.65
C GLY A 136 -0.75 27.52 -12.10
N VAL A 137 -0.36 26.27 -12.32
CA VAL A 137 0.99 25.95 -12.80
C VAL A 137 0.86 24.94 -13.93
N SER A 138 1.32 25.34 -15.13
CA SER A 138 1.44 24.42 -16.26
C SER A 138 2.48 23.34 -15.95
N PHE A 139 2.19 22.11 -16.36
CA PHE A 139 3.15 21.03 -16.25
C PHE A 139 4.28 21.29 -17.26
N LYS A 140 5.54 21.33 -16.78
CA LYS A 140 6.70 21.50 -17.66
C LYS A 140 7.51 20.22 -17.69
N LEU A 141 7.43 19.50 -18.80
CA LEU A 141 8.26 18.33 -19.03
C LEU A 141 9.70 18.75 -19.37
N VAL A 142 10.67 18.20 -18.64
CA VAL A 142 12.11 18.41 -18.88
C VAL A 142 12.74 17.06 -19.19
N SER A 143 13.25 16.91 -20.41
CA SER A 143 13.89 15.69 -20.89
C SER A 143 14.90 16.03 -21.98
N ASP A 144 16.03 15.33 -21.99
CA ASP A 144 17.04 15.40 -23.06
C ASP A 144 16.63 14.56 -24.30
N TYR A 145 15.61 13.72 -24.15
CA TYR A 145 15.11 12.82 -25.18
C TYR A 145 13.78 13.31 -25.75
N SER A 146 13.57 13.05 -27.04
CA SER A 146 12.29 13.23 -27.74
C SER A 146 11.54 11.89 -27.86
N PRO A 147 10.20 11.91 -27.97
CA PRO A 147 9.43 10.71 -28.32
C PRO A 147 9.92 10.08 -29.63
N LYS A 148 10.01 8.75 -29.65
CA LYS A 148 10.49 7.96 -30.80
C LYS A 148 9.69 6.66 -30.95
N GLY A 149 9.77 6.03 -32.12
CA GLY A 149 9.02 4.83 -32.45
C GLY A 149 7.52 5.12 -32.46
N ASP A 150 6.73 4.27 -31.79
CA ASP A 150 5.26 4.40 -31.73
C ASP A 150 4.77 5.40 -30.67
N GLN A 151 5.68 5.94 -29.85
CA GLN A 151 5.31 6.88 -28.79
C GLN A 151 4.57 8.14 -29.29
N PRO A 152 4.98 8.83 -30.38
CA PRO A 152 4.28 10.02 -30.86
C PRO A 152 2.83 9.73 -31.26
N GLN A 153 2.58 8.58 -31.87
CA GLN A 153 1.23 8.17 -32.27
C GLN A 153 0.38 7.87 -31.04
N ALA A 154 0.91 7.10 -30.08
CA ALA A 154 0.20 6.79 -28.84
C ALA A 154 -0.12 8.05 -28.02
N ILE A 155 0.79 9.04 -27.96
CA ILE A 155 0.53 10.32 -27.29
C ILE A 155 -0.64 11.03 -27.98
N LYS A 156 -0.63 11.11 -29.31
CA LYS A 156 -1.69 11.78 -30.07
C LYS A 156 -3.06 11.15 -29.80
N GLU A 157 -3.17 9.83 -29.89
CA GLU A 157 -4.42 9.10 -29.66
C GLU A 157 -4.94 9.30 -28.22
N LEU A 158 -4.06 9.23 -27.22
CA LEU A 158 -4.45 9.44 -25.83
C LEU A 158 -4.92 10.89 -25.56
N VAL A 159 -4.23 11.88 -26.14
CA VAL A 159 -4.62 13.29 -26.02
C VAL A 159 -5.96 13.55 -26.71
N GLU A 160 -6.20 12.93 -27.86
CA GLU A 160 -7.47 13.01 -28.58
C GLU A 160 -8.61 12.41 -27.74
N GLY A 161 -8.44 11.20 -27.21
CA GLY A 161 -9.45 10.58 -26.33
C GLY A 161 -9.73 11.40 -25.07
N VAL A 162 -8.71 12.04 -24.47
CA VAL A 162 -8.92 12.96 -23.33
C VAL A 162 -9.72 14.19 -23.74
N SER A 163 -9.43 14.74 -24.92
CA SER A 163 -10.16 15.88 -25.48
C SER A 163 -11.62 15.54 -25.77
N GLU A 164 -11.89 14.31 -26.19
CA GLU A 164 -13.22 13.74 -26.41
C GLU A 164 -13.94 13.29 -25.12
N HIS A 165 -13.30 13.48 -23.97
CA HIS A 165 -13.84 13.13 -22.64
C HIS A 165 -14.08 11.62 -22.47
N GLU A 166 -13.30 10.79 -23.15
CA GLU A 166 -13.29 9.36 -22.91
C GLU A 166 -12.82 9.07 -21.48
N LYS A 167 -13.64 8.34 -20.74
CA LYS A 167 -13.37 8.03 -19.32
C LYS A 167 -12.33 6.93 -19.12
N SER A 168 -12.20 6.04 -20.10
CA SER A 168 -11.40 4.82 -20.00
C SER A 168 -10.57 4.65 -21.26
N GLN A 169 -9.25 4.68 -21.11
CA GLN A 169 -8.30 4.46 -22.19
C GLN A 169 -7.20 3.52 -21.70
N VAL A 170 -6.65 2.69 -22.60
CA VAL A 170 -5.63 1.70 -22.26
C VAL A 170 -4.40 1.90 -23.15
N LEU A 171 -3.26 2.22 -22.53
CA LEU A 171 -1.98 2.29 -23.22
C LEU A 171 -1.32 0.90 -23.22
N LEU A 172 -1.47 0.17 -24.32
CA LEU A 172 -0.79 -1.11 -24.53
C LEU A 172 0.67 -0.86 -24.92
N GLY A 173 1.61 -1.51 -24.23
CA GLY A 173 3.01 -1.41 -24.60
C GLY A 173 3.87 -2.48 -23.93
N VAL A 174 4.89 -2.95 -24.65
CA VAL A 174 5.86 -3.94 -24.16
C VAL A 174 6.74 -3.37 -23.03
N THR A 175 7.47 -4.22 -22.32
CA THR A 175 8.43 -3.79 -21.29
C THR A 175 9.58 -3.02 -21.94
N GLY A 176 9.99 -1.89 -21.35
CA GLY A 176 11.10 -1.07 -21.88
C GLY A 176 10.73 -0.06 -22.97
N SER A 177 9.49 -0.04 -23.48
CA SER A 177 9.06 0.91 -24.53
C SER A 177 8.88 2.36 -24.07
N GLY A 178 9.08 2.64 -22.79
CA GLY A 178 8.96 4.00 -22.24
C GLY A 178 7.54 4.46 -21.92
N LYS A 179 6.62 3.57 -21.51
CA LYS A 179 5.22 3.94 -21.14
C LYS A 179 5.12 5.13 -20.18
N THR A 180 6.01 5.23 -19.19
CA THR A 180 6.05 6.39 -18.28
C THR A 180 6.39 7.70 -19.00
N PHE A 181 7.31 7.65 -19.95
CA PHE A 181 7.72 8.80 -20.75
C PHE A 181 6.61 9.25 -21.71
N THR A 182 5.87 8.29 -22.29
CA THR A 182 4.65 8.53 -23.06
C THR A 182 3.61 9.27 -22.22
N MET A 183 3.28 8.75 -21.03
CA MET A 183 2.27 9.39 -20.16
C MET A 183 2.70 10.77 -19.67
N ALA A 184 3.99 10.99 -19.44
CA ALA A 184 4.50 12.31 -19.05
C ALA A 184 4.27 13.37 -20.15
N HIS A 185 4.31 12.99 -21.43
CA HIS A 185 3.96 13.87 -22.55
C HIS A 185 2.46 14.15 -22.64
N VAL A 186 1.61 13.18 -22.28
CA VAL A 186 0.15 13.36 -22.28
C VAL A 186 -0.30 14.37 -21.20
N ILE A 187 0.43 14.46 -20.09
CA ILE A 187 0.13 15.37 -18.97
C ILE A 187 0.63 16.81 -19.21
N ALA A 188 1.65 16.98 -20.07
CA ALA A 188 2.36 18.24 -20.29
C ALA A 188 1.62 19.19 -21.22
#